data_AF-A0A2N2T1S3-F1
#
_entry.id   AF-A0A2N2T1S3-F1
#
_cell.length_a   1.000
_cell.length_b   1.000
_cell.length_c   1.000
_cell.angle_alpha   90.00
_cell.angle_beta   90.00
_cell.angle_gamma   90.00
#
_symmetry.space_group_name_H-M   'P 1'
#
loop_
_entity.id
_entity.type
_entity.pdbx_description
1 polymer ?
#
loop_
_entity_poly.entity_id
_entity_poly.type
_entity_poly.pdbx_seq_one_letter_code
_entity_poly.pdbx_strand_id
1 'polypeptide(L)'
;MDADLPPLIDALQDPARYPDGVARVELVQTHISWVLLAGDLAYKIKKPVKLSFLDFSTLALRHKYCEDELRLNRRFAPDLYLAVVGIFNTAQDPQWQGSGEPIEYAVKMRRFEESGRLDHVCARGELQARHLSALADALVTFHQSAAVAPPGSRFGSGAHILQPALDNFTDLLRCLPDAGLQTRLVALRSWTLAQFEQLAPLMQARQQAGWVRECHGDLHLANMVLIDERVQLFDCIEFNEDLRWMDVASEISFVYIDLLAHQQPGLADWLLDEILSRSGDYEAARVLRFYAVYRALVRAKVAALRLAQIQGDLSEVETYVALAERLLAPVPLRLVITHGLSGCGKTVASDALLQSDPDASTLRLRSDVERKRLFGLARSAASGSGVGTGIYVANAQERTYTHLREQAAMLLQAGWSVVVDAAFLKRADRDAFSALAQQMGAAFSILAPQATPGQLRQRILARSAAGQDASEATLAVLAQQMQTIEPLAPDEIIAPAR
;
A
#
# COMPACT_ATOMS: atom_id res chain seq x y z
N MET A 1 30.27 -17.23 10.97
CA MET A 1 31.23 -18.33 10.76
C MET A 1 30.51 -19.33 9.89
N ASP A 2 30.83 -19.28 8.60
CA ASP A 2 30.08 -19.85 7.50
C ASP A 2 29.93 -21.36 7.61
N ALA A 3 28.72 -21.85 7.38
CA ALA A 3 28.55 -23.18 6.81
C ALA A 3 29.23 -23.17 5.43
N ASP A 4 30.06 -24.16 5.12
CA ASP A 4 30.76 -24.28 3.83
C ASP A 4 29.79 -23.99 2.68
N LEU A 5 30.07 -22.93 1.91
CA LEU A 5 29.29 -22.58 0.73
C LEU A 5 29.34 -23.74 -0.27
N PRO A 6 28.25 -24.04 -1.00
CA PRO A 6 28.30 -25.03 -2.06
C PRO A 6 29.40 -24.65 -3.07
N PRO A 7 30.17 -25.62 -3.62
CA PRO A 7 31.28 -25.35 -4.52
C PRO A 7 30.93 -24.39 -5.67
N LEU A 8 29.71 -24.52 -6.21
CA LEU A 8 29.18 -23.62 -7.24
C LEU A 8 29.17 -22.15 -6.80
N ILE A 9 28.66 -21.88 -5.61
CA ILE A 9 28.52 -20.52 -5.08
C ILE A 9 29.89 -19.97 -4.70
N ASP A 10 30.74 -20.81 -4.09
CA ASP A 10 32.10 -20.42 -3.73
C ASP A 10 32.91 -20.01 -4.97
N ALA A 11 32.89 -20.83 -6.03
CA ALA A 11 33.59 -20.54 -7.27
C ALA A 11 33.06 -19.28 -7.97
N LEU A 12 31.74 -19.02 -7.92
CA LEU A 12 31.13 -17.82 -8.50
C LEU A 12 31.46 -16.52 -7.76
N GLN A 13 32.10 -16.55 -6.60
CA GLN A 13 32.60 -15.33 -5.96
C GLN A 13 33.86 -14.78 -6.64
N ASP A 14 34.50 -15.53 -7.54
CA ASP A 14 35.67 -15.07 -8.30
C ASP A 14 35.28 -13.95 -9.29
N PRO A 15 35.78 -12.72 -9.11
CA PRO A 15 35.46 -11.59 -9.99
C PRO A 15 35.87 -11.79 -11.46
N ALA A 16 36.86 -12.65 -11.73
CA ALA A 16 37.34 -12.93 -13.09
C ALA A 16 36.32 -13.73 -13.94
N ARG A 17 35.31 -14.33 -13.31
CA ARG A 17 34.29 -15.13 -14.00
C ARG A 17 33.19 -14.31 -14.66
N TYR A 18 33.11 -13.02 -14.38
CA TYR A 18 32.04 -12.15 -14.90
C TYR A 18 32.46 -11.44 -16.19
N PRO A 19 31.51 -11.16 -17.11
CA PRO A 19 31.80 -10.41 -18.33
C PRO A 19 32.55 -9.11 -18.04
N ASP A 20 33.58 -8.82 -18.83
CA ASP A 20 34.50 -7.68 -18.72
C ASP A 20 35.37 -7.62 -17.44
N GLY A 21 35.25 -8.61 -16.55
CA GLY A 21 35.92 -8.65 -15.25
C GLY A 21 35.36 -7.59 -14.29
N VAL A 22 34.89 -8.01 -13.12
CA VAL A 22 34.41 -7.07 -12.09
C VAL A 22 35.45 -6.88 -10.99
N ALA A 23 35.40 -5.77 -10.26
CA ALA A 23 36.37 -5.50 -9.20
C ALA A 23 36.15 -6.38 -7.95
N ARG A 24 34.88 -6.68 -7.64
CA ARG A 24 34.47 -7.51 -6.51
C ARG A 24 33.12 -8.16 -6.77
N VAL A 25 32.90 -9.30 -6.14
CA VAL A 25 31.60 -9.96 -6.06
C VAL A 25 31.20 -10.02 -4.60
N GLU A 26 30.00 -9.55 -4.30
CA GLU A 26 29.44 -9.59 -2.95
C GLU A 26 28.31 -10.62 -2.92
N LEU A 27 28.35 -11.52 -1.94
CA LEU A 27 27.34 -12.55 -1.75
C LEU A 27 26.31 -12.11 -0.70
N VAL A 28 25.08 -11.91 -1.12
CA VAL A 28 23.93 -11.75 -0.22
C VAL A 28 23.16 -13.07 -0.16
N GLN A 29 22.85 -13.54 1.04
CA GLN A 29 22.12 -14.79 1.25
C GLN A 29 20.73 -14.53 1.81
N THR A 30 19.71 -15.15 1.20
CA THR A 30 18.36 -15.22 1.75
C THR A 30 18.04 -16.64 2.21
N HIS A 31 16.85 -16.85 2.76
CA HIS A 31 16.37 -18.16 3.17
C HIS A 31 16.30 -19.17 2.00
N ILE A 32 16.08 -18.71 0.77
CA ILE A 32 15.83 -19.57 -0.42
C ILE A 32 16.70 -19.20 -1.63
N SER A 33 17.61 -18.24 -1.52
CA SER A 33 18.45 -17.82 -2.64
C SER A 33 19.84 -17.33 -2.20
N TRP A 34 20.77 -17.39 -3.13
CA TRP A 34 22.05 -16.67 -3.11
C TRP A 34 21.97 -15.56 -4.16
N VAL A 35 22.40 -14.35 -3.84
CA VAL A 35 22.45 -13.22 -4.76
C VAL A 35 23.89 -12.74 -4.85
N LEU A 36 24.47 -12.87 -6.03
CA LEU A 36 25.84 -12.44 -6.33
C LEU A 36 25.78 -11.05 -6.97
N LEU A 37 26.29 -10.03 -6.27
CA LEU A 37 26.35 -8.65 -6.75
C LEU A 37 27.71 -8.41 -7.41
N ALA A 38 27.74 -8.31 -8.74
CA ALA A 38 28.95 -8.27 -9.56
C ALA A 38 28.91 -7.05 -10.49
N GLY A 39 29.66 -6.00 -10.15
CA GLY A 39 29.60 -4.72 -10.86
C GLY A 39 28.19 -4.13 -10.87
N ASP A 40 27.70 -3.77 -12.05
CA ASP A 40 26.34 -3.22 -12.27
C ASP A 40 25.24 -4.28 -12.34
N LEU A 41 25.57 -5.55 -12.10
CA LEU A 41 24.67 -6.69 -12.24
C LEU A 41 24.51 -7.46 -10.93
N ALA A 42 23.37 -8.13 -10.81
CA ALA A 42 23.09 -9.08 -9.75
C ALA A 42 22.61 -10.40 -10.35
N TYR A 43 23.01 -11.52 -9.75
CA TYR A 43 22.63 -12.87 -10.19
C TYR A 43 22.01 -13.62 -9.02
N LYS A 44 20.70 -13.87 -9.09
CA LYS A 44 19.97 -14.59 -8.04
C LYS A 44 19.83 -16.07 -8.41
N ILE A 45 20.43 -16.93 -7.61
CA ILE A 45 20.43 -18.39 -7.75
C ILE A 45 19.57 -18.98 -6.62
N LYS A 46 18.64 -19.87 -6.97
CA LYS A 46 17.72 -20.50 -6.01
C LYS A 46 18.42 -21.62 -5.25
N LYS A 47 18.23 -21.69 -3.93
CA LYS A 47 18.76 -22.78 -3.09
C LYS A 47 18.01 -24.08 -3.39
N PRO A 48 18.68 -25.26 -3.41
CA PRO A 48 18.04 -26.55 -3.69
C PRO A 48 17.28 -27.08 -2.46
N VAL A 49 16.24 -26.35 -2.04
CA VAL A 49 15.47 -26.63 -0.81
C VAL A 49 14.03 -27.02 -1.10
N LYS A 50 13.41 -27.78 -0.19
CA LYS A 50 11.99 -28.08 -0.18
C LYS A 50 11.40 -27.72 1.17
N LEU A 51 10.50 -26.74 1.17
CA LEU A 51 9.78 -26.22 2.33
C LEU A 51 8.28 -26.51 2.17
N SER A 52 7.49 -26.28 3.22
CA SER A 52 6.04 -26.52 3.20
C SER A 52 5.29 -25.69 2.14
N PHE A 53 5.86 -24.53 1.74
CA PHE A 53 5.25 -23.58 0.79
C PHE A 53 6.05 -23.43 -0.51
N LEU A 54 7.16 -24.16 -0.68
CA LEU A 54 8.14 -23.96 -1.75
C LEU A 54 8.86 -25.26 -2.11
N ASP A 55 9.02 -25.55 -3.40
CA ASP A 55 9.86 -26.66 -3.86
C ASP A 55 10.85 -26.23 -4.95
N PHE A 56 12.12 -26.07 -4.56
CA PHE A 56 13.27 -25.81 -5.42
C PHE A 56 14.22 -27.02 -5.50
N SER A 57 13.75 -28.22 -5.10
CA SER A 57 14.61 -29.39 -4.93
C SER A 57 15.25 -29.90 -6.23
N THR A 58 14.62 -29.67 -7.38
CA THR A 58 15.14 -30.10 -8.69
C THR A 58 15.56 -28.91 -9.54
N LEU A 59 16.54 -29.15 -10.43
CA LEU A 59 17.00 -28.14 -11.39
C LEU A 59 15.87 -27.61 -12.28
N ALA A 60 14.99 -28.50 -12.76
CA ALA A 60 13.85 -28.12 -13.58
C ALA A 60 12.86 -27.18 -12.84
N LEU A 61 12.62 -27.42 -11.54
CA LEU A 61 11.81 -26.53 -10.72
C LEU A 61 12.49 -25.18 -10.53
N ARG A 62 13.81 -25.15 -10.25
CA ARG A 62 14.54 -23.89 -10.13
C ARG A 62 14.54 -23.09 -11.43
N HIS A 63 14.69 -23.74 -12.59
CA HIS A 63 14.56 -23.10 -13.89
C HIS A 63 13.18 -22.46 -14.05
N LYS A 64 12.10 -23.24 -13.86
CA LYS A 64 10.73 -22.75 -13.94
C LYS A 64 10.50 -21.53 -13.05
N TYR A 65 10.95 -21.57 -11.81
CA TYR A 65 10.75 -20.44 -10.89
C TYR A 65 11.65 -19.25 -11.22
N CYS A 66 12.81 -19.42 -11.86
CA CYS A 66 13.56 -18.29 -12.41
C CYS A 66 12.78 -17.60 -13.53
N GLU A 67 12.12 -18.38 -14.41
CA GLU A 67 11.26 -17.84 -15.47
C GLU A 67 10.02 -17.14 -14.90
N ASP A 68 9.37 -17.72 -13.88
CA ASP A 68 8.24 -17.10 -13.21
C ASP A 68 8.65 -15.82 -12.47
N GLU A 69 9.79 -15.79 -11.79
CA GLU A 69 10.32 -14.59 -11.15
C GLU A 69 10.57 -13.46 -12.18
N LEU A 70 11.21 -13.80 -13.31
CA LEU A 70 11.44 -12.86 -14.41
C LEU A 70 10.11 -12.32 -14.96
N ARG A 71 9.16 -13.22 -15.27
CA ARG A 71 7.84 -12.86 -15.81
C ARG A 71 7.07 -11.94 -14.87
N LEU A 72 7.01 -12.29 -13.58
CA LEU A 72 6.19 -11.60 -12.60
C LEU A 72 6.77 -10.24 -12.23
N ASN A 73 8.09 -10.13 -12.07
CA ASN A 73 8.72 -8.89 -11.65
C ASN A 73 8.90 -7.87 -12.78
N ARG A 74 9.01 -8.31 -14.05
CA ARG A 74 9.03 -7.37 -15.19
C ARG A 74 7.74 -6.57 -15.34
N ARG A 75 6.64 -6.98 -14.71
CA ARG A 75 5.39 -6.20 -14.61
C ARG A 75 5.59 -4.91 -13.80
N PHE A 76 6.55 -4.90 -12.87
CA PHE A 76 6.80 -3.79 -11.95
C PHE A 76 8.13 -3.07 -12.24
N ALA A 77 9.18 -3.82 -12.56
CA ALA A 77 10.53 -3.30 -12.76
C ALA A 77 11.21 -3.95 -13.99
N PRO A 78 10.73 -3.65 -15.22
CA PRO A 78 11.24 -4.27 -16.44
C PRO A 78 12.73 -3.99 -16.71
N ASP A 79 13.25 -2.85 -16.23
CA ASP A 79 14.65 -2.46 -16.39
C ASP A 79 15.58 -3.08 -15.33
N LEU A 80 14.99 -3.62 -14.25
CA LEU A 80 15.70 -4.32 -13.18
C LEU A 80 15.88 -5.80 -13.52
N TYR A 81 14.87 -6.46 -14.09
CA TYR A 81 14.87 -7.89 -14.37
C TYR A 81 15.19 -8.18 -15.85
N LEU A 82 16.41 -8.63 -16.13
CA LEU A 82 16.97 -8.65 -17.49
C LEU A 82 16.73 -9.98 -18.22
N ALA A 83 17.09 -11.11 -17.59
CA ALA A 83 17.02 -12.43 -18.22
C ALA A 83 17.10 -13.58 -17.20
N VAL A 84 16.72 -14.78 -17.61
CA VAL A 84 17.17 -16.03 -16.97
C VAL A 84 18.40 -16.51 -17.73
N VAL A 85 19.47 -16.86 -17.02
CA VAL A 85 20.73 -17.35 -17.59
C VAL A 85 21.09 -18.72 -17.04
N GLY A 86 21.66 -19.57 -17.89
CA GLY A 86 22.22 -20.85 -17.49
C GLY A 86 23.65 -20.71 -16.96
N ILE A 87 24.02 -21.61 -16.06
CA ILE A 87 25.38 -21.81 -15.56
C ILE A 87 25.83 -23.19 -16.04
N PHE A 88 26.99 -23.28 -16.68
CA PHE A 88 27.48 -24.47 -17.38
C PHE A 88 28.78 -25.01 -16.78
N ASN A 89 29.28 -26.09 -17.38
CA ASN A 89 30.50 -26.81 -17.00
C ASN A 89 30.37 -27.58 -15.69
N THR A 90 31.11 -27.23 -14.64
CA THR A 90 31.12 -27.95 -13.35
C THR A 90 30.92 -27.00 -12.18
N ALA A 91 30.54 -27.53 -11.02
CA ALA A 91 30.37 -26.70 -9.82
C ALA A 91 31.69 -26.05 -9.37
N GLN A 92 32.84 -26.66 -9.64
CA GLN A 92 34.17 -26.13 -9.30
C GLN A 92 34.68 -25.11 -10.34
N ASP A 93 34.18 -25.17 -11.57
CA ASP A 93 34.55 -24.25 -12.64
C ASP A 93 33.32 -23.79 -13.44
N PRO A 94 32.40 -23.02 -12.82
CA PRO A 94 31.16 -22.61 -13.45
C PRO A 94 31.39 -21.53 -14.51
N GLN A 95 30.64 -21.62 -15.61
CA GLN A 95 30.71 -20.68 -16.74
C GLN A 95 29.32 -20.12 -17.07
N TRP A 96 29.21 -18.82 -17.33
CA TRP A 96 27.94 -18.16 -17.72
C TRP A 96 27.52 -18.42 -19.17
N GLN A 97 28.41 -19.01 -19.97
CA GLN A 97 28.16 -19.42 -21.34
C GLN A 97 28.76 -20.81 -21.54
N GLY A 98 28.10 -21.66 -22.31
CA GLY A 98 28.56 -23.00 -22.58
C GLY A 98 27.62 -23.76 -23.52
N SER A 99 28.09 -24.90 -24.02
CA SER A 99 27.28 -25.84 -24.80
C SER A 99 26.75 -26.96 -23.91
N GLY A 100 25.54 -27.45 -24.18
CA GLY A 100 24.92 -28.55 -23.44
C GLY A 100 23.89 -28.08 -22.41
N GLU A 101 23.54 -28.97 -21.48
CA GLU A 101 22.57 -28.66 -20.42
C GLU A 101 23.23 -27.82 -19.30
N PRO A 102 22.60 -26.73 -18.85
CA PRO A 102 23.04 -25.99 -17.66
C PRO A 102 23.07 -26.89 -16.42
N ILE A 103 24.04 -26.68 -15.54
CA ILE A 103 24.10 -27.30 -14.20
C ILE A 103 23.28 -26.53 -13.17
N GLU A 104 23.00 -25.24 -13.43
CA GLU A 104 22.17 -24.37 -12.59
C GLU A 104 21.61 -23.19 -13.42
N TYR A 105 20.62 -22.47 -12.89
CA TYR A 105 20.06 -21.25 -13.46
C TYR A 105 20.14 -20.07 -12.50
N ALA A 106 20.22 -18.86 -13.05
CA ALA A 106 20.16 -17.62 -12.30
C ALA A 106 19.21 -16.61 -12.97
N VAL A 107 18.55 -15.79 -12.16
CA VAL A 107 17.90 -14.56 -12.63
C VAL A 107 18.96 -13.46 -12.69
N LYS A 108 19.23 -12.96 -13.89
CA LYS A 108 20.14 -11.84 -14.15
C LYS A 108 19.37 -10.53 -14.01
N MET A 109 19.85 -9.66 -13.14
CA MET A 109 19.23 -8.38 -12.78
C MET A 109 20.25 -7.25 -12.88
N ARG A 110 19.76 -6.02 -13.01
CA ARG A 110 20.56 -4.83 -12.75
C ARG A 110 20.78 -4.70 -11.23
N ARG A 111 21.98 -4.36 -10.79
CA ARG A 111 22.24 -4.03 -9.39
C ARG A 111 21.67 -2.64 -9.10
N PHE A 112 21.10 -2.45 -7.93
CA PHE A 112 20.78 -1.13 -7.38
C PHE A 112 21.49 -0.94 -6.03
N GLU A 113 21.63 0.33 -5.63
CA GLU A 113 22.22 0.69 -4.34
C GLU A 113 21.29 0.28 -3.20
N GLU A 114 21.79 -0.48 -2.23
CA GLU A 114 20.99 -0.96 -1.10
C GLU A 114 20.41 0.20 -0.25
N SER A 115 21.09 1.35 -0.22
CA SER A 115 20.59 2.55 0.44
C SER A 115 19.29 3.09 -0.18
N GLY A 116 18.99 2.72 -1.42
CA GLY A 116 17.74 3.06 -2.11
C GLY A 116 16.55 2.20 -1.70
N ARG A 117 16.74 1.08 -0.97
CA ARG A 117 15.63 0.25 -0.49
C ARG A 117 14.70 1.08 0.40
N LEU A 118 13.39 0.94 0.24
CA LEU A 118 12.43 1.92 0.75
C LEU A 118 12.34 1.92 2.27
N ASP A 119 12.64 0.79 2.92
CA ASP A 119 12.83 0.67 4.37
C ASP A 119 14.04 1.48 4.86
N HIS A 120 15.15 1.49 4.10
CA HIS A 120 16.33 2.31 4.40
C HIS A 120 16.07 3.80 4.16
N VAL A 121 15.41 4.15 3.05
CA VAL A 121 14.98 5.54 2.76
C VAL A 121 14.04 6.04 3.86
N CYS A 122 13.12 5.19 4.32
CA CYS A 122 12.23 5.48 5.44
C CYS A 122 12.99 5.69 6.74
N ALA A 123 13.93 4.79 7.07
CA ALA A 123 14.74 4.90 8.29
C ALA A 123 15.60 6.17 8.35
N ARG A 124 16.02 6.70 7.19
CA ARG A 124 16.74 7.99 7.09
C ARG A 124 15.83 9.23 7.12
N GLY A 125 14.50 9.06 7.14
CA GLY A 125 13.54 10.17 7.08
C GLY A 125 13.43 10.83 5.70
N GLU A 126 13.87 10.15 4.64
CA GLU A 126 13.87 10.66 3.27
C GLU A 126 12.62 10.24 2.48
N LEU A 127 11.81 9.32 3.03
CA LEU A 127 10.55 8.91 2.43
C LEU A 127 9.51 10.03 2.58
N GLN A 128 8.87 10.43 1.48
CA GLN A 128 7.97 11.57 1.44
C GLN A 128 6.62 11.19 0.83
N ALA A 129 5.59 11.97 1.16
CA ALA A 129 4.24 11.84 0.62
C ALA A 129 4.22 11.74 -0.92
N ARG A 130 5.07 12.50 -1.63
CA ARG A 130 5.18 12.44 -3.10
C ARG A 130 5.60 11.06 -3.63
N HIS A 131 6.48 10.35 -2.93
CA HIS A 131 6.91 9.00 -3.32
C HIS A 131 5.73 8.03 -3.18
N LEU A 132 4.92 8.18 -2.13
CA LEU A 132 3.74 7.35 -1.91
C LEU A 132 2.57 7.71 -2.83
N SER A 133 2.41 8.97 -3.23
CA SER A 133 1.47 9.34 -4.30
C SER A 133 1.83 8.70 -5.64
N ALA A 134 3.13 8.66 -5.98
CA ALA A 134 3.59 7.98 -7.20
C ALA A 134 3.41 6.45 -7.10
N LEU A 135 3.69 5.86 -5.94
CA LEU A 135 3.43 4.44 -5.67
C LEU A 135 1.94 4.12 -5.77
N ALA A 136 1.06 4.94 -5.18
CA ALA A 136 -0.38 4.75 -5.27
C ALA A 136 -0.89 4.78 -6.72
N ASP A 137 -0.36 5.69 -7.54
CA ASP A 137 -0.68 5.76 -8.97
C ASP A 137 -0.25 4.51 -9.73
N ALA A 138 0.98 4.05 -9.48
CA ALA A 138 1.51 2.83 -10.09
C ALA A 138 0.71 1.59 -9.66
N LEU A 139 0.36 1.47 -8.39
CA LEU A 139 -0.42 0.35 -7.85
C LEU A 139 -1.84 0.33 -8.41
N VAL A 140 -2.56 1.45 -8.40
CA VAL A 140 -3.93 1.50 -8.94
C VAL A 140 -3.95 1.20 -10.43
N THR A 141 -2.99 1.75 -11.20
CA THR A 141 -2.83 1.44 -12.63
C THR A 141 -2.54 -0.04 -12.85
N PHE A 142 -1.62 -0.60 -12.07
CA PHE A 142 -1.30 -2.03 -12.12
C PHE A 142 -2.53 -2.87 -11.81
N HIS A 143 -3.22 -2.63 -10.68
CA HIS A 143 -4.41 -3.39 -10.27
C HIS A 143 -5.50 -3.38 -11.32
N GLN A 144 -5.76 -2.23 -11.96
CA GLN A 144 -6.76 -2.14 -13.03
C GLN A 144 -6.44 -3.05 -14.22
N SER A 145 -5.16 -3.20 -14.56
CA SER A 145 -4.68 -4.03 -15.68
C SER A 145 -4.33 -5.48 -15.32
N ALA A 146 -4.12 -5.76 -14.03
CA ALA A 146 -3.74 -7.08 -13.54
C ALA A 146 -4.84 -8.11 -13.78
N ALA A 147 -4.42 -9.35 -14.02
CA ALA A 147 -5.34 -10.46 -14.26
C ALA A 147 -6.30 -10.63 -13.07
N VAL A 148 -7.59 -10.77 -13.39
CA VAL A 148 -8.65 -11.01 -12.41
C VAL A 148 -8.76 -12.50 -12.13
N ALA A 149 -8.95 -12.87 -10.87
CA ALA A 149 -9.10 -14.27 -10.49
C ALA A 149 -10.24 -14.91 -11.31
N PRO A 150 -10.02 -16.10 -11.90
CA PRO A 150 -11.07 -16.75 -12.67
C PRO A 150 -12.33 -16.97 -11.82
N PRO A 151 -13.54 -16.73 -12.37
CA PRO A 151 -14.78 -16.98 -11.66
C PRO A 151 -14.86 -18.42 -11.13
N GLY A 152 -15.23 -18.58 -9.86
CA GLY A 152 -15.30 -19.90 -9.20
C GLY A 152 -13.94 -20.52 -8.87
N SER A 153 -12.82 -19.83 -9.12
CA SER A 153 -11.51 -20.28 -8.65
C SER A 153 -11.41 -20.22 -7.12
N ARG A 154 -10.43 -20.94 -6.59
CA ARG A 154 -10.15 -20.96 -5.14
C ARG A 154 -9.58 -19.64 -4.61
N PHE A 155 -9.01 -18.81 -5.49
CA PHE A 155 -8.31 -17.58 -5.12
C PHE A 155 -9.25 -16.55 -4.52
N GLY A 156 -8.90 -16.02 -3.34
CA GLY A 156 -9.75 -15.09 -2.60
C GLY A 156 -11.04 -15.72 -2.05
N SER A 157 -11.19 -17.05 -2.10
CA SER A 157 -12.27 -17.73 -1.38
C SER A 157 -12.06 -17.61 0.13
N GLY A 158 -13.15 -17.68 0.89
CA GLY A 158 -13.09 -17.53 2.35
C GLY A 158 -12.08 -18.47 3.02
N ALA A 159 -12.02 -19.74 2.61
CA ALA A 159 -11.06 -20.71 3.13
C ALA A 159 -9.60 -20.34 2.80
N HIS A 160 -9.34 -19.81 1.60
CA HIS A 160 -8.00 -19.39 1.17
C HIS A 160 -7.58 -18.03 1.73
N ILE A 161 -8.50 -17.29 2.38
CA ILE A 161 -8.18 -16.11 3.18
C ILE A 161 -7.95 -16.51 4.65
N LEU A 162 -8.89 -17.26 5.23
CA LEU A 162 -8.88 -17.56 6.66
C LEU A 162 -7.78 -18.56 7.05
N GLN A 163 -7.58 -19.63 6.28
CA GLN A 163 -6.63 -20.67 6.67
C GLN A 163 -5.18 -20.11 6.78
N PRO A 164 -4.65 -19.37 5.78
CA PRO A 164 -3.33 -18.74 5.93
C PRO A 164 -3.24 -17.75 7.09
N ALA A 165 -4.33 -17.05 7.42
CA ALA A 165 -4.38 -16.18 8.58
C ALA A 165 -4.30 -16.97 9.90
N LEU A 166 -4.94 -18.14 9.96
CA LEU A 166 -4.89 -19.03 11.12
C LEU A 166 -3.53 -19.72 11.27
N ASP A 167 -2.90 -20.11 10.17
CA ASP A 167 -1.60 -20.76 10.16
C ASP A 167 -0.51 -19.88 10.78
N ASN A 168 -0.65 -18.54 10.68
CA ASN A 168 0.27 -17.60 11.34
C ASN A 168 0.36 -17.83 12.85
N PHE A 169 -0.76 -18.11 13.53
CA PHE A 169 -0.75 -18.36 14.97
C PHE A 169 -0.05 -19.68 15.29
N THR A 170 -0.34 -20.73 14.53
CA THR A 170 0.28 -22.05 14.72
C THR A 170 1.78 -22.00 14.49
N ASP A 171 2.23 -21.31 13.44
CA ASP A 171 3.65 -21.19 13.10
C ASP A 171 4.40 -20.31 14.11
N LEU A 172 3.81 -19.20 14.56
CA LEU A 172 4.38 -18.35 15.61
C LEU A 172 4.60 -19.13 16.92
N LEU A 173 3.59 -19.85 17.39
CA LEU A 173 3.69 -20.67 18.61
C LEU A 173 4.70 -21.81 18.47
N ARG A 174 4.87 -22.36 17.27
CA ARG A 174 5.88 -23.40 17.00
C ARG A 174 7.30 -22.83 17.06
N CYS A 175 7.52 -21.64 16.53
CA CYS A 175 8.84 -20.99 16.54
C CYS A 175 9.19 -20.41 17.90
N LEU A 176 8.19 -19.88 18.61
CA LEU A 176 8.34 -19.16 19.88
C LEU A 176 7.31 -19.68 20.90
N PRO A 177 7.62 -20.78 21.62
CA PRO A 177 6.74 -21.33 22.66
C PRO A 177 6.83 -20.51 23.96
N ASP A 178 6.55 -19.21 23.88
CA ASP A 178 6.52 -18.29 25.03
C ASP A 178 5.07 -18.11 25.55
N ALA A 179 4.90 -18.19 26.87
CA ALA A 179 3.59 -18.13 27.51
C ALA A 179 2.93 -16.73 27.42
N GLY A 180 3.74 -15.66 27.41
CA GLY A 180 3.26 -14.29 27.25
C GLY A 180 2.72 -14.06 25.84
N LEU A 181 3.50 -14.45 24.83
CA LEU A 181 3.09 -14.43 23.42
C LEU A 181 1.84 -15.28 23.20
N GLN A 182 1.77 -16.48 23.78
CA GLN A 182 0.60 -17.36 23.65
C GLN A 182 -0.70 -16.67 24.10
N THR A 183 -0.68 -15.96 25.22
CA THR A 183 -1.86 -15.25 25.74
C THR A 183 -2.33 -14.17 24.76
N ARG A 184 -1.39 -13.41 24.19
CA ARG A 184 -1.68 -12.35 23.20
C ARG A 184 -2.25 -12.92 21.90
N LEU A 185 -1.66 -14.01 21.40
CA LEU A 185 -2.12 -14.70 20.20
C LEU A 185 -3.54 -15.28 20.33
N VAL A 186 -3.98 -15.69 21.53
CA VAL A 186 -5.36 -16.17 21.76
C VAL A 186 -6.38 -15.07 21.50
N ALA A 187 -6.13 -13.83 21.96
CA ALA A 187 -7.01 -12.69 21.72
C ALA A 187 -7.07 -12.33 20.23
N LEU A 188 -5.90 -12.24 19.57
CA LEU A 188 -5.78 -11.96 18.14
C LEU A 188 -6.48 -13.02 17.27
N ARG A 189 -6.34 -14.30 17.63
CA ARG A 189 -7.00 -15.40 16.94
C ARG A 189 -8.52 -15.35 17.08
N SER A 190 -9.01 -15.09 18.29
CA SER A 190 -10.45 -14.95 18.56
C SER A 190 -11.05 -13.80 17.77
N TRP A 191 -10.37 -12.65 17.73
CA TRP A 191 -10.78 -11.51 16.91
C TRP A 191 -10.77 -11.84 15.42
N THR A 192 -9.72 -12.50 14.92
CA THR A 192 -9.60 -12.88 13.50
C THR A 192 -10.76 -13.74 13.05
N LEU A 193 -11.14 -14.76 13.84
CA LEU A 193 -12.29 -15.62 13.54
C LEU A 193 -13.61 -14.85 13.53
N ALA A 194 -13.86 -14.03 14.55
CA ALA A 194 -15.10 -13.26 14.68
C ALA A 194 -15.27 -12.22 13.56
N GLN A 195 -14.19 -11.51 13.21
CA GLN A 195 -14.22 -10.53 12.12
C GLN A 195 -14.38 -11.21 10.76
N PHE A 196 -13.71 -12.35 10.55
CA PHE A 196 -13.85 -13.08 9.30
C PHE A 196 -15.29 -13.53 9.07
N GLU A 197 -15.99 -14.03 10.09
CA GLU A 197 -17.41 -14.42 9.99
C GLU A 197 -18.29 -13.27 9.49
N GLN A 198 -18.06 -12.05 10.00
CA GLN A 198 -18.80 -10.85 9.60
C GLN A 198 -18.43 -10.36 8.19
N LEU A 199 -17.16 -10.47 7.81
CA LEU A 199 -16.63 -9.92 6.56
C LEU A 199 -16.68 -10.90 5.38
N ALA A 200 -16.86 -12.20 5.62
CA ALA A 200 -16.85 -13.22 4.58
C ALA A 200 -17.83 -12.94 3.42
N PRO A 201 -19.09 -12.49 3.66
CA PRO A 201 -20.00 -12.12 2.56
C PRO A 201 -19.44 -10.96 1.71
N LEU A 202 -18.81 -9.98 2.33
CA LEU A 202 -18.20 -8.85 1.62
C LEU A 202 -16.97 -9.29 0.83
N MET A 203 -16.08 -10.10 1.41
CA MET A 203 -14.92 -10.65 0.70
C MET A 203 -15.34 -11.48 -0.52
N GLN A 204 -16.43 -12.25 -0.40
CA GLN A 204 -17.01 -12.99 -1.52
C GLN A 204 -17.56 -12.03 -2.59
N ALA A 205 -18.30 -10.99 -2.21
CA ALA A 205 -18.79 -9.98 -3.14
C ALA A 205 -17.62 -9.27 -3.86
N ARG A 206 -16.53 -9.00 -3.14
CA ARG A 206 -15.31 -8.41 -3.70
C ARG A 206 -14.63 -9.34 -4.71
N GLN A 207 -14.53 -10.63 -4.41
CA GLN A 207 -14.06 -11.65 -5.36
C GLN A 207 -14.90 -11.64 -6.64
N GLN A 208 -16.23 -11.66 -6.52
CA GLN A 208 -17.16 -11.64 -7.67
C GLN A 208 -17.08 -10.35 -8.48
N ALA A 209 -16.81 -9.22 -7.84
CA ALA A 209 -16.60 -7.92 -8.49
C ALA A 209 -15.19 -7.75 -9.11
N GLY A 210 -14.33 -8.78 -9.04
CA GLY A 210 -13.01 -8.76 -9.66
C GLY A 210 -11.95 -7.99 -8.89
N TRP A 211 -12.10 -7.85 -7.57
CA TRP A 211 -11.09 -7.25 -6.68
C TRP A 211 -9.97 -8.22 -6.29
N VAL A 212 -10.13 -9.52 -6.55
CA VAL A 212 -9.08 -10.52 -6.37
C VAL A 212 -8.27 -10.63 -7.66
N ARG A 213 -6.97 -10.32 -7.60
CA ARG A 213 -6.09 -10.16 -8.76
C ARG A 213 -4.72 -10.80 -8.54
N GLU A 214 -3.97 -11.03 -9.62
CA GLU A 214 -2.58 -11.53 -9.56
C GLU A 214 -1.60 -10.42 -9.16
N CYS A 215 -1.59 -10.12 -7.87
CA CYS A 215 -0.82 -9.07 -7.21
C CYS A 215 0.69 -9.41 -7.08
N HIS A 216 1.43 -8.60 -6.31
CA HIS A 216 2.84 -8.81 -5.94
C HIS A 216 3.02 -9.96 -4.93
N GLY A 217 2.10 -10.05 -3.96
CA GLY A 217 2.13 -11.10 -2.93
C GLY A 217 2.88 -10.76 -1.64
N ASP A 218 3.96 -10.00 -1.75
CA ASP A 218 4.83 -9.61 -0.63
C ASP A 218 5.24 -8.13 -0.65
N LEU A 219 4.24 -7.25 -0.69
CA LEU A 219 4.45 -5.83 -0.95
C LEU A 219 4.76 -5.05 0.34
N HIS A 220 6.01 -5.09 0.80
CA HIS A 220 6.52 -4.33 1.95
C HIS A 220 7.69 -3.42 1.53
N LEU A 221 8.10 -2.47 2.37
CA LEU A 221 9.11 -1.44 2.06
C LEU A 221 10.46 -2.04 1.66
N ALA A 222 10.87 -3.15 2.29
CA ALA A 222 12.10 -3.86 1.92
C ALA A 222 12.04 -4.57 0.55
N ASN A 223 10.87 -4.67 -0.10
CA ASN A 223 10.67 -5.17 -1.46
C ASN A 223 10.36 -4.03 -2.45
N MET A 224 10.78 -2.82 -2.08
CA MET A 224 10.68 -1.62 -2.91
C MET A 224 12.01 -0.85 -2.89
N VAL A 225 12.33 -0.20 -4.00
CA VAL A 225 13.56 0.59 -4.14
C VAL A 225 13.24 1.93 -4.79
N LEU A 226 13.82 3.01 -4.27
CA LEU A 226 13.78 4.34 -4.87
C LEU A 226 14.95 4.50 -5.84
N ILE A 227 14.64 4.59 -7.13
CA ILE A 227 15.62 4.81 -8.21
C ILE A 227 15.11 5.98 -9.04
N ASP A 228 15.94 7.01 -9.22
CA ASP A 228 15.60 8.23 -9.95
C ASP A 228 14.27 8.87 -9.49
N GLU A 229 14.09 8.98 -8.17
CA GLU A 229 12.87 9.48 -7.49
C GLU A 229 11.60 8.64 -7.75
N ARG A 230 11.73 7.43 -8.31
CA ARG A 230 10.62 6.51 -8.58
C ARG A 230 10.72 5.26 -7.72
N VAL A 231 9.62 4.90 -7.08
CA VAL A 231 9.51 3.64 -6.34
C VAL A 231 9.28 2.51 -7.34
N GLN A 232 10.20 1.55 -7.36
CA GLN A 232 10.10 0.31 -8.13
C GLN A 232 9.92 -0.87 -7.18
N LEU A 233 9.04 -1.80 -7.54
CA LEU A 233 8.74 -2.99 -6.75
C LEU A 233 9.58 -4.15 -7.29
N PHE A 234 10.10 -4.99 -6.38
CA PHE A 234 10.88 -6.16 -6.74
C PHE A 234 10.61 -7.31 -5.75
N ASP A 235 11.03 -8.51 -6.10
CA ASP A 235 10.84 -9.73 -5.31
C ASP A 235 9.36 -10.16 -5.14
N CYS A 236 8.57 -10.02 -6.20
CA CYS A 236 7.21 -10.57 -6.30
C CYS A 236 7.22 -12.10 -6.10
N ILE A 237 6.27 -12.63 -5.29
CA ILE A 237 6.19 -14.07 -4.99
C ILE A 237 5.94 -14.89 -6.26
N GLU A 238 6.96 -15.61 -6.71
CA GLU A 238 6.90 -16.50 -7.86
C GLU A 238 6.41 -17.90 -7.53
N PHE A 239 6.62 -18.33 -6.28
CA PHE A 239 6.57 -19.74 -5.94
C PHE A 239 5.24 -20.28 -5.40
N ASN A 240 4.33 -19.41 -4.99
CA ASN A 240 3.03 -19.81 -4.49
C ASN A 240 1.96 -18.85 -5.00
N GLU A 241 1.08 -19.37 -5.85
CA GLU A 241 0.02 -18.60 -6.48
C GLU A 241 -0.99 -18.08 -5.47
N ASP A 242 -1.32 -18.90 -4.46
CA ASP A 242 -2.30 -18.55 -3.43
C ASP A 242 -1.82 -17.39 -2.55
N LEU A 243 -0.50 -17.09 -2.57
CA LEU A 243 0.06 -15.93 -1.90
C LEU A 243 0.10 -14.66 -2.76
N ARG A 244 -0.13 -14.72 -4.07
CA ARG A 244 -0.16 -13.54 -4.96
C ARG A 244 -1.53 -13.26 -5.56
N TRP A 245 -2.38 -14.27 -5.71
CA TRP A 245 -3.77 -14.10 -6.09
C TRP A 245 -4.62 -13.73 -4.87
N MET A 246 -4.78 -12.42 -4.65
CA MET A 246 -5.42 -11.88 -3.45
C MET A 246 -6.29 -10.67 -3.75
N ASP A 247 -7.13 -10.32 -2.80
CA ASP A 247 -7.83 -9.02 -2.82
C ASP A 247 -6.79 -7.88 -2.82
N VAL A 248 -6.96 -6.90 -3.71
CA VAL A 248 -6.08 -5.71 -3.76
C VAL A 248 -6.01 -4.99 -2.41
N ALA A 249 -7.08 -5.01 -1.62
CA ALA A 249 -7.08 -4.46 -0.27
C ALA A 249 -6.06 -5.18 0.64
N SER A 250 -5.87 -6.49 0.45
CA SER A 250 -4.90 -7.28 1.21
C SER A 250 -3.45 -6.92 0.87
N GLU A 251 -3.18 -6.60 -0.38
CA GLU A 251 -1.86 -6.13 -0.83
C GLU A 251 -1.55 -4.73 -0.29
N ILE A 252 -2.51 -3.80 -0.39
CA ILE A 252 -2.36 -2.43 0.11
C ILE A 252 -2.16 -2.41 1.62
N SER A 253 -2.90 -3.25 2.36
CA SER A 253 -2.73 -3.41 3.80
C SER A 253 -1.30 -3.80 4.19
N PHE A 254 -0.55 -4.45 3.30
CA PHE A 254 0.81 -4.89 3.58
C PHE A 254 1.78 -3.70 3.68
N VAL A 255 1.68 -2.74 2.76
CA VAL A 255 2.47 -1.49 2.80
C VAL A 255 2.04 -0.62 3.98
N TYR A 256 0.73 -0.54 4.21
CA TYR A 256 0.16 0.24 5.31
C TYR A 256 0.71 -0.22 6.68
N ILE A 257 0.74 -1.53 6.95
CA ILE A 257 1.29 -2.03 8.22
C ILE A 257 2.81 -1.85 8.33
N ASP A 258 3.51 -1.88 7.20
CA ASP A 258 4.96 -1.74 7.20
C ASP A 258 5.38 -0.29 7.50
N LEU A 259 4.67 0.68 6.92
CA LEU A 259 4.82 2.10 7.28
C LEU A 259 4.54 2.35 8.78
N LEU A 260 3.53 1.67 9.35
CA LEU A 260 3.25 1.76 10.79
C LEU A 260 4.32 1.14 11.67
N ALA A 261 4.90 0.00 11.25
CA ALA A 261 6.01 -0.63 11.94
C ALA A 261 7.27 0.27 11.91
N HIS A 262 7.46 1.01 10.81
CA HIS A 262 8.50 2.03 10.65
C HIS A 262 8.16 3.40 11.29
N GLN A 263 7.11 3.47 12.11
CA GLN A 263 6.68 4.69 12.83
C GLN A 263 6.34 5.87 11.91
N GLN A 264 5.75 5.59 10.75
CA GLN A 264 5.31 6.59 9.78
C GLN A 264 3.78 6.60 9.59
N PRO A 265 2.97 6.87 10.64
CA PRO A 265 1.51 6.80 10.54
C PRO A 265 0.93 7.82 9.54
N GLY A 266 1.46 9.05 9.50
CA GLY A 266 1.01 10.06 8.53
C GLY A 266 1.25 9.68 7.07
N LEU A 267 2.33 8.95 6.78
CA LEU A 267 2.60 8.42 5.45
C LEU A 267 1.72 7.20 5.13
N ALA A 268 1.38 6.38 6.13
CA ALA A 268 0.45 5.26 5.99
C ALA A 268 -0.95 5.75 5.62
N ASP A 269 -1.46 6.79 6.31
CA ASP A 269 -2.74 7.43 5.98
C ASP A 269 -2.72 8.08 4.60
N TRP A 270 -1.62 8.78 4.27
CA TRP A 270 -1.46 9.39 2.96
C TRP A 270 -1.53 8.35 1.82
N LEU A 271 -0.87 7.21 1.98
CA LEU A 271 -0.90 6.13 1.00
C LEU A 271 -2.32 5.58 0.82
N LEU A 272 -3.02 5.29 1.91
CA LEU A 272 -4.40 4.79 1.85
C LEU A 272 -5.33 5.82 1.19
N ASP A 273 -5.25 7.09 1.58
CA ASP A 273 -6.03 8.18 0.98
C ASP A 273 -5.81 8.25 -0.53
N GLU A 274 -4.54 8.26 -0.97
CA GLU A 274 -4.21 8.34 -2.39
C GLU A 274 -4.71 7.12 -3.18
N ILE A 275 -4.57 5.90 -2.65
CA ILE A 275 -5.03 4.69 -3.33
C ILE A 275 -6.56 4.67 -3.43
N LEU A 276 -7.28 4.88 -2.33
CA LEU A 276 -8.74 4.83 -2.32
C LEU A 276 -9.36 5.96 -3.14
N SER A 277 -8.78 7.17 -3.08
CA SER A 277 -9.22 8.30 -3.90
C SER A 277 -9.03 8.06 -5.40
N ARG A 278 -7.95 7.38 -5.79
CA ARG A 278 -7.67 7.06 -7.21
C ARG A 278 -8.50 5.89 -7.72
N SER A 279 -8.61 4.81 -6.95
CA SER A 279 -9.34 3.61 -7.35
C SER A 279 -10.86 3.79 -7.25
N GLY A 280 -11.32 4.61 -6.31
CA GLY A 280 -12.72 4.73 -5.92
C GLY A 280 -13.25 3.55 -5.10
N ASP A 281 -12.39 2.60 -4.71
CA ASP A 281 -12.76 1.41 -3.94
C ASP A 281 -12.87 1.71 -2.44
N TYR A 282 -13.71 2.67 -2.05
CA TYR A 282 -13.89 2.99 -0.62
C TYR A 282 -14.46 1.80 0.18
N GLU A 283 -15.17 0.86 -0.46
CA GLU A 283 -15.62 -0.40 0.15
C GLU A 283 -14.46 -1.25 0.71
N ALA A 284 -13.24 -1.11 0.17
CA ALA A 284 -12.04 -1.76 0.72
C ALA A 284 -11.81 -1.39 2.19
N ALA A 285 -12.18 -0.18 2.61
CA ALA A 285 -11.98 0.29 3.99
C ALA A 285 -12.62 -0.65 5.03
N ARG A 286 -13.69 -1.36 4.65
CA ARG A 286 -14.40 -2.33 5.50
C ARG A 286 -13.61 -3.61 5.75
N VAL A 287 -12.68 -3.97 4.87
CA VAL A 287 -11.83 -5.18 4.99
C VAL A 287 -10.37 -4.87 5.30
N LEU A 288 -9.92 -3.63 5.10
CA LEU A 288 -8.53 -3.20 5.29
C LEU A 288 -7.99 -3.52 6.68
N ARG A 289 -8.77 -3.33 7.75
CA ARG A 289 -8.31 -3.59 9.13
C ARG A 289 -8.06 -5.08 9.39
N PHE A 290 -8.95 -5.94 8.88
CA PHE A 290 -8.76 -7.40 8.94
C PHE A 290 -7.48 -7.81 8.21
N TYR A 291 -7.30 -7.31 6.98
CA TYR A 291 -6.09 -7.62 6.22
C TYR A 291 -4.83 -7.03 6.85
N ALA A 292 -4.89 -5.85 7.46
CA ALA A 292 -3.76 -5.25 8.18
C ALA A 292 -3.31 -6.14 9.36
N VAL A 293 -4.25 -6.61 10.19
CA VAL A 293 -3.94 -7.55 11.29
C VAL A 293 -3.34 -8.84 10.73
N TYR A 294 -3.93 -9.40 9.67
CA TYR A 294 -3.38 -10.59 9.01
C TYR A 294 -1.95 -10.37 8.51
N ARG A 295 -1.67 -9.26 7.82
CA ARG A 295 -0.34 -8.94 7.28
C ARG A 295 0.70 -8.63 8.34
N ALA A 296 0.32 -7.97 9.43
CA ALA A 296 1.20 -7.81 10.60
C ALA A 296 1.60 -9.18 11.16
N LEU A 297 0.66 -10.11 11.30
CA LEU A 297 0.96 -11.48 11.77
C LEU A 297 1.81 -12.29 10.77
N VAL A 298 1.69 -12.04 9.46
CA VAL A 298 2.62 -12.60 8.47
C VAL A 298 4.05 -12.10 8.74
N ARG A 299 4.25 -10.80 8.95
CA ARG A 299 5.58 -10.24 9.28
C ARG A 299 6.14 -10.79 10.58
N ALA A 300 5.31 -10.88 11.63
CA ALA A 300 5.69 -11.51 12.89
C ALA A 300 6.15 -12.96 12.68
N LYS A 301 5.38 -13.75 11.91
CA LYS A 301 5.75 -15.13 11.59
C LYS A 301 7.09 -15.21 10.85
N VAL A 302 7.29 -14.37 9.83
CA VAL A 302 8.54 -14.36 9.04
C VAL A 302 9.73 -13.98 9.93
N ALA A 303 9.57 -13.00 10.83
CA ALA A 303 10.59 -12.64 11.80
C ALA A 303 10.92 -13.81 12.75
N ALA A 304 9.91 -14.52 13.26
CA ALA A 304 10.10 -15.68 14.13
C ALA A 304 10.79 -16.86 13.42
N LEU A 305 10.44 -17.12 12.15
CA LEU A 305 11.12 -18.13 11.32
C LEU A 305 12.59 -17.79 11.10
N ARG A 306 12.91 -16.52 10.82
CA ARG A 306 14.29 -16.05 10.68
C ARG A 306 15.08 -16.23 11.96
N LEU A 307 14.51 -15.87 13.12
CA LEU A 307 15.11 -16.06 14.43
C LEU A 307 15.40 -17.53 14.78
N ALA A 308 14.54 -18.45 14.36
CA ALA A 308 14.75 -19.89 14.59
C ALA A 308 15.86 -20.49 13.71
N GLN A 309 16.17 -19.87 12.57
CA GLN A 309 17.12 -20.38 11.57
C GLN A 309 18.48 -19.67 11.62
N ILE A 310 18.50 -18.39 12.00
CA ILE A 310 19.65 -17.49 12.04
C ILE A 310 19.55 -16.70 13.36
N GLN A 311 20.64 -16.13 13.89
CA GLN A 311 20.54 -15.13 14.97
C GLN A 311 19.71 -13.92 14.49
N GLY A 312 18.40 -13.95 14.71
CA GLY A 312 17.46 -12.88 14.43
C GLY A 312 17.18 -12.01 15.65
N ASP A 313 16.33 -11.01 15.48
CA ASP A 313 15.92 -10.09 16.55
C ASP A 313 14.46 -10.36 16.97
N LEU A 314 14.26 -10.69 18.26
CA LEU A 314 12.94 -10.83 18.86
C LEU A 314 12.12 -9.53 18.78
N SER A 315 12.77 -8.38 18.67
CA SER A 315 12.12 -7.06 18.61
C SER A 315 11.20 -6.92 17.40
N GLU A 316 11.51 -7.55 16.25
CA GLU A 316 10.68 -7.48 15.05
C GLU A 316 9.37 -8.26 15.27
N VAL A 317 9.44 -9.44 15.89
CA VAL A 317 8.23 -10.22 16.26
C VAL A 317 7.35 -9.40 17.19
N GLU A 318 7.93 -8.82 18.24
CA GLU A 318 7.22 -7.99 19.21
C GLU A 318 6.56 -6.78 18.54
N THR A 319 7.29 -6.09 17.65
CA THR A 319 6.80 -4.91 16.92
C THR A 319 5.53 -5.23 16.15
N TYR A 320 5.52 -6.33 15.39
CA TYR A 320 4.36 -6.68 14.57
C TYR A 320 3.20 -7.28 15.37
N VAL A 321 3.46 -8.00 16.46
CA VAL A 321 2.38 -8.48 17.35
C VAL A 321 1.73 -7.29 18.08
N ALA A 322 2.53 -6.36 18.61
CA ALA A 322 2.02 -5.14 19.24
C ALA A 322 1.25 -4.25 18.24
N LEU A 323 1.73 -4.16 17.00
CA LEU A 323 1.01 -3.48 15.93
C LEU A 323 -0.35 -4.15 15.65
N ALA A 324 -0.39 -5.48 15.55
CA ALA A 324 -1.64 -6.21 15.36
C ALA A 324 -2.62 -5.92 16.51
N GLU A 325 -2.18 -5.96 17.76
CA GLU A 325 -3.01 -5.62 18.93
C GLU A 325 -3.51 -4.17 18.90
N ARG A 326 -2.66 -3.21 18.52
CA ARG A 326 -3.08 -1.82 18.36
C ARG A 326 -4.17 -1.66 17.31
N LEU A 327 -4.10 -2.43 16.21
CA LEU A 327 -5.12 -2.40 15.16
C LEU A 327 -6.48 -2.99 15.59
N LEU A 328 -6.53 -3.77 16.68
CA LEU A 328 -7.79 -4.24 17.27
C LEU A 328 -8.47 -3.15 18.12
N ALA A 329 -7.72 -2.18 18.62
CA ALA A 329 -8.24 -1.17 19.53
C ALA A 329 -9.19 -0.20 18.80
N PRO A 330 -10.39 0.06 19.33
CA PRO A 330 -11.27 1.07 18.76
C PRO A 330 -10.65 2.46 18.93
N VAL A 331 -10.59 3.23 17.84
CA VAL A 331 -10.16 4.62 17.85
C VAL A 331 -11.39 5.54 17.92
N PRO A 332 -11.39 6.60 18.76
CA PRO A 332 -12.48 7.58 18.75
C PRO A 332 -12.66 8.20 17.36
N LEU A 333 -13.85 8.04 16.78
CA LEU A 333 -14.14 8.50 15.43
C LEU A 333 -14.29 10.01 15.37
N ARG A 334 -13.76 10.60 14.29
CA ARG A 334 -13.90 12.02 13.96
C ARG A 334 -14.50 12.18 12.57
N LEU A 335 -15.44 13.10 12.43
CA LEU A 335 -15.90 13.61 11.13
C LEU A 335 -15.52 15.09 11.04
N VAL A 336 -14.57 15.38 10.16
CA VAL A 336 -14.09 16.75 9.91
C VAL A 336 -14.56 17.19 8.55
N ILE A 337 -15.22 18.35 8.46
CA ILE A 337 -15.52 18.98 7.18
C ILE A 337 -14.62 20.19 6.99
N THR A 338 -14.18 20.47 5.77
CA THR A 338 -13.50 21.74 5.49
C THR A 338 -14.52 22.85 5.24
N HIS A 339 -14.20 24.09 5.53
CA HIS A 339 -15.02 25.26 5.19
C HIS A 339 -14.17 26.34 4.55
N GLY A 340 -14.67 26.95 3.47
CA GLY A 340 -14.10 28.16 2.90
C GLY A 340 -14.03 28.19 1.38
N LEU A 341 -13.68 29.36 0.86
CA LEU A 341 -13.64 29.66 -0.56
C LEU A 341 -12.53 28.90 -1.30
N SER A 342 -12.67 28.75 -2.62
CA SER A 342 -11.59 28.23 -3.47
C SER A 342 -10.32 29.08 -3.31
N GLY A 343 -9.17 28.42 -3.13
CA GLY A 343 -7.88 29.08 -2.89
C GLY A 343 -7.56 29.41 -1.43
N CYS A 344 -8.47 29.18 -0.46
CA CYS A 344 -8.20 29.53 0.95
C CYS A 344 -7.20 28.58 1.65
N GLY A 345 -6.95 27.39 1.08
CA GLY A 345 -6.00 26.41 1.64
C GLY A 345 -6.64 25.17 2.25
N LYS A 346 -7.92 24.87 1.97
CA LYS A 346 -8.61 23.66 2.47
C LYS A 346 -7.81 22.38 2.25
N THR A 347 -7.36 22.15 1.02
CA THR A 347 -6.59 20.94 0.67
C THR A 347 -5.26 20.87 1.39
N VAL A 348 -4.54 22.00 1.53
CA VAL A 348 -3.30 22.05 2.31
C VAL A 348 -3.57 21.72 3.79
N ALA A 349 -4.67 22.23 4.34
CA ALA A 349 -5.03 21.97 5.73
C ALA A 349 -5.50 20.51 5.94
N SER A 350 -6.25 19.94 4.99
CA SER A 350 -6.68 18.55 5.04
C SER A 350 -5.52 17.57 4.81
N ASP A 351 -4.56 17.92 3.94
CA ASP A 351 -3.30 17.18 3.77
C ASP A 351 -2.50 17.14 5.08
N ALA A 352 -2.35 18.28 5.75
CA ALA A 352 -1.64 18.37 7.03
C ALA A 352 -2.34 17.57 8.13
N LEU A 353 -3.68 17.58 8.16
CA LEU A 353 -4.46 16.81 9.12
C LEU A 353 -4.23 15.30 8.96
N LEU A 354 -4.29 14.79 7.72
CA LEU A 354 -4.02 13.38 7.42
C LEU A 354 -2.60 12.98 7.84
N GLN A 355 -1.59 13.76 7.43
CA GLN A 355 -0.20 13.45 7.76
C GLN A 355 0.14 13.59 9.25
N SER A 356 -0.73 14.24 10.02
CA SER A 356 -0.56 14.39 11.47
C SER A 356 -1.30 13.35 12.30
N ASP A 357 -2.07 12.44 11.68
CA ASP A 357 -2.85 11.45 12.42
C ASP A 357 -1.93 10.37 13.01
N PRO A 358 -1.78 10.28 14.35
CA PRO A 358 -0.84 9.34 14.96
C PRO A 358 -1.28 7.87 14.82
N ASP A 359 -2.58 7.64 14.63
CA ASP A 359 -3.17 6.29 14.60
C ASP A 359 -3.31 5.73 13.18
N ALA A 360 -2.98 6.53 12.16
CA ALA A 360 -3.26 6.26 10.76
C ALA A 360 -4.68 5.70 10.54
N SER A 361 -5.66 6.47 10.97
CA SER A 361 -7.06 6.03 11.06
C SER A 361 -8.01 6.97 10.33
N THR A 362 -7.48 7.88 9.50
CA THR A 362 -8.24 8.94 8.87
C THR A 362 -8.20 8.84 7.35
N LEU A 363 -9.38 8.81 6.72
CA LEU A 363 -9.54 8.81 5.27
C LEU A 363 -10.18 10.11 4.81
N ARG A 364 -9.89 10.54 3.57
CA ARG A 364 -10.46 11.76 3.03
C ARG A 364 -11.30 11.51 1.78
N LEU A 365 -12.41 12.24 1.75
CA LEU A 365 -13.32 12.35 0.62
C LEU A 365 -13.20 13.75 0.03
N ARG A 366 -12.80 13.85 -1.23
CA ARG A 366 -12.66 15.15 -1.90
C ARG A 366 -13.81 15.37 -2.87
N SER A 367 -14.56 16.46 -2.68
CA SER A 367 -15.75 16.74 -3.49
C SER A 367 -15.48 16.92 -4.98
N ASP A 368 -14.30 17.40 -5.38
CA ASP A 368 -13.91 17.53 -6.78
C ASP A 368 -13.64 16.16 -7.43
N VAL A 369 -12.97 15.25 -6.72
CA VAL A 369 -12.71 13.88 -7.17
C VAL A 369 -14.02 13.08 -7.26
N GLU A 370 -14.83 13.10 -6.21
CA GLU A 370 -16.09 12.35 -6.18
C GLU A 370 -17.10 12.87 -7.20
N ARG A 371 -17.14 14.19 -7.41
CA ARG A 371 -17.95 14.78 -8.47
C ARG A 371 -17.53 14.24 -9.83
N LYS A 372 -16.23 14.27 -10.17
CA LYS A 372 -15.75 13.71 -11.45
C LYS A 372 -16.15 12.23 -11.59
N ARG A 373 -15.99 11.43 -10.53
CA ARG A 373 -16.36 10.02 -10.54
C ARG A 373 -17.86 9.80 -10.80
N LEU A 374 -18.74 10.59 -10.18
CA LEU A 374 -20.19 10.52 -10.41
C LEU A 374 -20.60 10.82 -11.87
N PHE A 375 -19.74 11.49 -12.63
CA PHE A 375 -19.93 11.79 -14.05
C PHE A 375 -19.04 10.95 -14.98
N GLY A 376 -18.39 9.89 -14.47
CA GLY A 376 -17.57 8.97 -15.26
C GLY A 376 -16.22 9.56 -15.72
N LEU A 377 -15.75 10.64 -15.09
CA LEU A 377 -14.47 11.27 -15.39
C LEU A 377 -13.38 10.76 -14.44
N ALA A 378 -12.17 10.57 -14.96
CA ALA A 378 -11.00 10.29 -14.15
C ALA A 378 -10.65 11.48 -13.22
N ARG A 379 -10.01 11.21 -12.07
CA ARG A 379 -9.61 12.22 -11.07
C ARG A 379 -8.91 13.44 -11.68
N SER A 380 -7.95 13.20 -12.56
CA SER A 380 -7.13 14.23 -13.21
C SER A 380 -7.74 14.77 -14.51
N ALA A 381 -8.83 14.19 -15.02
CA ALA A 381 -9.43 14.65 -16.26
C ALA A 381 -10.02 16.05 -16.09
N ALA A 382 -9.76 16.93 -17.05
CA ALA A 382 -10.48 18.18 -17.17
C ALA A 382 -11.92 17.89 -17.61
N SER A 383 -12.90 18.35 -16.85
CA SER A 383 -14.32 18.21 -17.16
C SER A 383 -14.77 19.12 -18.31
N GLY A 384 -13.99 20.15 -18.62
CA GLY A 384 -14.35 21.21 -19.58
C GLY A 384 -15.62 21.99 -19.20
N SER A 385 -16.14 21.79 -17.99
CA SER A 385 -17.44 22.32 -17.57
C SER A 385 -17.30 23.73 -17.00
N GLY A 386 -18.09 24.67 -17.53
CA GLY A 386 -18.25 26.00 -16.94
C GLY A 386 -19.25 26.00 -15.77
N VAL A 387 -19.34 27.14 -15.06
CA VAL A 387 -20.33 27.34 -13.99
C VAL A 387 -21.74 27.08 -14.52
N GLY A 388 -22.50 26.19 -13.84
CA GLY A 388 -23.88 25.86 -14.23
C GLY A 388 -24.01 24.87 -15.40
N THR A 389 -22.91 24.33 -15.92
CA THR A 389 -22.90 23.37 -17.04
C THR A 389 -22.18 22.07 -16.66
N GLY A 390 -22.44 20.98 -17.39
CA GLY A 390 -21.76 19.69 -17.22
C GLY A 390 -21.84 19.15 -15.79
N ILE A 391 -20.70 18.97 -15.14
CA ILE A 391 -20.63 18.44 -13.77
C ILE A 391 -21.11 19.44 -12.69
N TYR A 392 -21.45 20.68 -13.07
CA TYR A 392 -21.88 21.76 -12.17
C TYR A 392 -23.33 22.24 -12.43
N VAL A 393 -24.18 21.39 -13.03
CA VAL A 393 -25.62 21.69 -13.21
C VAL A 393 -26.37 21.82 -11.87
N ALA A 394 -27.56 22.42 -11.88
CA ALA A 394 -28.31 22.84 -10.68
C ALA A 394 -28.54 21.74 -9.61
N ASN A 395 -28.52 20.45 -9.97
CA ASN A 395 -28.66 19.32 -9.04
C ASN A 395 -27.34 18.58 -8.73
N ALA A 396 -26.23 19.00 -9.34
CA ALA A 396 -24.95 18.30 -9.22
C ALA A 396 -24.30 18.49 -7.84
N GLN A 397 -24.48 19.66 -7.21
CA GLN A 397 -23.98 19.91 -5.86
C GLN A 397 -24.68 19.01 -4.84
N GLU A 398 -26.01 19.00 -4.84
CA GLU A 398 -26.80 18.16 -3.93
C GLU A 398 -26.48 16.67 -4.10
N ARG A 399 -26.40 16.18 -5.35
CA ARG A 399 -25.98 14.79 -5.64
C ARG A 399 -24.59 14.49 -5.09
N THR A 400 -23.63 15.39 -5.29
CA THR A 400 -22.25 15.21 -4.79
C THR A 400 -22.25 15.16 -3.26
N TYR A 401 -22.97 16.06 -2.58
CA TYR A 401 -22.99 16.12 -1.12
C TYR A 401 -23.72 14.94 -0.49
N THR A 402 -24.80 14.46 -1.13
CA THR A 402 -25.47 13.21 -0.72
C THR A 402 -24.53 12.02 -0.85
N HIS A 403 -23.84 11.86 -1.98
CA HIS A 403 -22.84 10.81 -2.17
C HIS A 403 -21.70 10.89 -1.15
N LEU A 404 -21.15 12.09 -0.89
CA LEU A 404 -20.12 12.28 0.13
C LEU A 404 -20.60 11.89 1.53
N ARG A 405 -21.86 12.17 1.87
CA ARG A 405 -22.45 11.81 3.16
C ARG A 405 -22.65 10.29 3.28
N GLU A 406 -23.07 9.64 2.22
CA GLU A 406 -23.19 8.17 2.15
C GLU A 406 -21.83 7.49 2.30
N GLN A 407 -20.82 7.96 1.58
CA GLN A 407 -19.45 7.45 1.70
C GLN A 407 -18.87 7.72 3.11
N ALA A 408 -19.06 8.92 3.66
CA ALA A 408 -18.61 9.23 5.01
C ALA A 408 -19.29 8.33 6.05
N ALA A 409 -20.58 8.05 5.92
CA ALA A 409 -21.30 7.14 6.81
C ALA A 409 -20.72 5.72 6.75
N MET A 410 -20.46 5.20 5.54
CA MET A 410 -19.87 3.87 5.36
C MET A 410 -18.47 3.78 5.99
N LEU A 411 -17.62 4.79 5.76
CA LEU A 411 -16.27 4.82 6.32
C LEU A 411 -16.26 4.92 7.85
N LEU A 412 -17.15 5.74 8.43
CA LEU A 412 -17.32 5.84 9.88
C LEU A 412 -17.82 4.50 10.47
N GLN A 413 -18.77 3.83 9.82
CA GLN A 413 -19.24 2.50 10.23
C GLN A 413 -18.14 1.44 10.13
N ALA A 414 -17.22 1.58 9.17
CA ALA A 414 -16.04 0.75 9.02
C ALA A 414 -14.93 1.07 10.04
N GLY A 415 -15.14 2.05 10.93
CA GLY A 415 -14.20 2.41 11.99
C GLY A 415 -13.11 3.40 11.56
N TRP A 416 -13.30 4.15 10.48
CA TRP A 416 -12.36 5.16 10.01
C TRP A 416 -12.86 6.56 10.33
N SER A 417 -11.99 7.43 10.85
CA SER A 417 -12.24 8.86 10.87
C SER A 417 -12.29 9.40 9.44
N VAL A 418 -13.07 10.44 9.20
CA VAL A 418 -13.31 10.96 7.84
C VAL A 418 -13.09 12.46 7.79
N VAL A 419 -12.33 12.89 6.77
CA VAL A 419 -12.25 14.30 6.35
C VAL A 419 -13.02 14.46 5.06
N VAL A 420 -14.00 15.37 5.02
CA VAL A 420 -14.72 15.74 3.79
C VAL A 420 -14.19 17.08 3.31
N ASP A 421 -13.31 17.04 2.30
CA ASP A 421 -12.71 18.22 1.66
C ASP A 421 -13.66 18.76 0.58
N ALA A 422 -14.48 19.72 1.00
CA ALA A 422 -15.41 20.46 0.17
C ALA A 422 -15.54 21.92 0.62
N ALA A 423 -16.22 22.76 -0.16
CA ALA A 423 -16.31 24.19 0.16
C ALA A 423 -17.19 24.49 1.40
N PHE A 424 -18.24 23.68 1.62
CA PHE A 424 -19.24 23.83 2.70
C PHE A 424 -19.64 25.29 2.98
N LEU A 425 -20.16 25.94 1.93
CA LEU A 425 -20.48 27.37 1.96
C LEU A 425 -21.78 27.67 2.71
N LYS A 426 -22.74 26.74 2.71
CA LYS A 426 -24.06 26.91 3.34
C LYS A 426 -24.12 26.16 4.67
N ARG A 427 -24.78 26.74 5.67
CA ARG A 427 -24.97 26.12 6.98
C ARG A 427 -25.76 24.82 6.90
N ALA A 428 -26.80 24.75 6.07
CA ALA A 428 -27.58 23.54 5.89
C ALA A 428 -26.73 22.31 5.49
N ASP A 429 -25.72 22.51 4.64
CA ASP A 429 -24.78 21.45 4.27
C ASP A 429 -23.90 21.02 5.46
N ARG A 430 -23.50 21.98 6.32
CA ARG A 430 -22.69 21.70 7.51
C ARG A 430 -23.49 20.97 8.58
N ASP A 431 -24.71 21.42 8.83
CA ASP A 431 -25.66 20.81 9.77
C ASP A 431 -25.94 19.35 9.37
N ALA A 432 -26.06 19.04 8.08
CA ALA A 432 -26.28 17.68 7.60
C ALA A 432 -25.12 16.72 7.94
N PHE A 433 -23.86 17.18 7.89
CA PHE A 433 -22.71 16.39 8.29
C PHE A 433 -22.52 16.36 9.81
N SER A 434 -22.91 17.43 10.51
CA SER A 434 -22.97 17.44 11.99
C SER A 434 -23.96 16.38 12.50
N ALA A 435 -25.15 16.30 11.89
CA ALA A 435 -26.14 15.27 12.20
C ALA A 435 -25.63 13.86 11.90
N LEU A 436 -24.89 13.65 10.79
CA LEU A 436 -24.23 12.37 10.51
C LEU A 436 -23.23 12.01 11.61
N ALA A 437 -22.37 12.95 12.01
CA ALA A 437 -21.40 12.72 13.08
C ALA A 437 -22.10 12.27 14.37
N GLN A 438 -23.18 12.95 14.75
CA GLN A 438 -23.98 12.59 15.93
C GLN A 438 -24.58 11.18 15.79
N GLN A 439 -25.14 10.84 14.62
CA GLN A 439 -25.71 9.52 14.36
C GLN A 439 -24.67 8.40 14.46
N MET A 440 -23.43 8.67 14.04
CA MET A 440 -22.33 7.70 14.08
C MET A 440 -21.55 7.72 15.40
N GLY A 441 -21.88 8.61 16.34
CA GLY A 441 -21.13 8.78 17.59
C GLY A 441 -19.72 9.36 17.39
N ALA A 442 -19.49 10.07 16.29
CA ALA A 442 -18.21 10.68 15.95
C ALA A 442 -18.11 12.13 16.44
N ALA A 443 -16.93 12.56 16.85
CA ALA A 443 -16.65 13.96 17.14
C ALA A 443 -16.70 14.78 15.85
N PHE A 444 -17.43 15.90 15.85
CA PHE A 444 -17.57 16.78 14.68
C PHE A 444 -16.71 18.04 14.82
N SER A 445 -16.03 18.43 13.75
CA SER A 445 -15.31 19.71 13.70
C SER A 445 -15.23 20.28 12.29
N ILE A 446 -14.98 21.59 12.20
CA ILE A 446 -14.89 22.32 10.93
C ILE A 446 -13.48 22.89 10.77
N LEU A 447 -12.79 22.47 9.72
CA LEU A 447 -11.48 22.98 9.34
C LEU A 447 -11.64 24.19 8.40
N ALA A 448 -11.47 25.40 8.92
CA ALA A 448 -11.80 26.65 8.23
C ALA A 448 -10.60 27.58 7.95
N PRO A 449 -9.66 27.18 7.07
CA PRO A 449 -8.51 28.03 6.74
C PRO A 449 -8.94 29.34 6.06
N GLN A 450 -8.31 30.44 6.47
CA GLN A 450 -8.64 31.79 6.03
C GLN A 450 -7.57 32.35 5.08
N ALA A 451 -8.00 33.17 4.11
CA ALA A 451 -7.10 33.93 3.24
C ALA A 451 -7.80 35.20 2.76
N THR A 452 -7.02 36.25 2.51
CA THR A 452 -7.53 37.51 1.96
C THR A 452 -8.01 37.33 0.51
N PRO A 453 -8.97 38.14 0.02
CA PRO A 453 -9.42 38.06 -1.38
C PRO A 453 -8.29 38.18 -2.41
N GLY A 454 -7.22 38.94 -2.11
CA GLY A 454 -6.04 39.02 -2.96
C GLY A 454 -5.31 37.67 -3.07
N GLN A 455 -5.07 37.02 -1.93
CA GLN A 455 -4.42 35.70 -1.87
C GLN A 455 -5.25 34.61 -2.56
N LEU A 456 -6.58 34.63 -2.41
CA LEU A 456 -7.47 33.67 -3.08
C LEU A 456 -7.30 33.75 -4.60
N ARG A 457 -7.35 34.95 -5.17
CA ARG A 457 -7.18 35.18 -6.61
C ARG A 457 -5.80 34.73 -7.10
N GLN A 458 -4.75 35.13 -6.39
CA GLN A 458 -3.38 34.77 -6.75
C GLN A 458 -3.18 33.25 -6.77
N ARG A 459 -3.66 32.54 -5.75
CA ARG A 459 -3.53 31.07 -5.65
C ARG A 459 -4.32 30.35 -6.75
N ILE A 460 -5.53 30.82 -7.07
CA ILE A 460 -6.34 30.25 -8.16
C ILE A 460 -5.61 30.38 -9.51
N LEU A 461 -5.06 31.56 -9.80
CA LEU A 461 -4.34 31.81 -11.05
C LEU A 461 -3.06 30.97 -11.16
N ALA A 462 -2.25 30.93 -10.09
CA ALA A 462 -1.02 30.12 -10.06
C ALA A 462 -1.32 28.63 -10.30
N ARG A 463 -2.39 28.12 -9.69
CA ARG A 463 -2.80 26.72 -9.85
C ARG A 463 -3.31 26.41 -11.25
N SER A 464 -4.13 27.30 -11.83
CA SER A 464 -4.62 27.14 -13.20
C SER A 464 -3.48 27.07 -14.22
N ALA A 465 -2.37 27.77 -13.96
CA ALA A 465 -1.16 27.72 -14.80
C ALA A 465 -0.38 26.40 -14.63
N ALA A 466 -0.43 25.77 -13.45
CA ALA A 466 0.27 24.51 -13.17
C ALA A 466 -0.44 23.27 -13.76
N GLY A 467 -1.76 23.31 -13.98
CA GLY A 467 -2.50 22.28 -14.73
C GLY A 467 -2.60 20.88 -14.10
N GLN A 468 -2.29 20.73 -12.81
CA GLN A 468 -2.16 19.42 -12.14
C GLN A 468 -3.16 19.16 -10.99
N ASP A 469 -4.07 20.08 -10.67
CA ASP A 469 -5.04 19.91 -9.57
C ASP A 469 -6.39 19.38 -10.08
N ALA A 470 -7.05 18.55 -9.28
CA ALA A 470 -8.42 18.08 -9.54
C ALA A 470 -9.45 19.21 -9.45
N SER A 471 -9.15 20.30 -8.72
CA SER A 471 -10.04 21.44 -8.54
C SER A 471 -10.02 22.42 -9.71
N GLU A 472 -11.16 22.58 -10.37
CA GLU A 472 -11.34 23.42 -11.57
C GLU A 472 -11.87 24.84 -11.25
N ALA A 473 -11.64 25.32 -10.04
CA ALA A 473 -12.18 26.62 -9.62
C ALA A 473 -11.51 27.77 -10.38
N THR A 474 -12.32 28.59 -11.07
CA THR A 474 -11.90 29.81 -11.76
C THR A 474 -12.18 31.06 -10.91
N LEU A 475 -11.73 32.24 -11.36
CA LEU A 475 -12.08 33.51 -10.71
C LEU A 475 -13.60 33.78 -10.72
N ALA A 476 -14.32 33.29 -11.74
CA ALA A 476 -15.77 33.38 -11.79
C ALA A 476 -16.44 32.51 -10.71
N VAL A 477 -15.92 31.28 -10.51
CA VAL A 477 -16.35 30.41 -9.40
C VAL A 477 -16.12 31.11 -8.06
N LEU A 478 -14.93 31.69 -7.84
CA LEU A 478 -14.65 32.43 -6.60
C LEU A 478 -15.64 33.58 -6.36
N ALA A 479 -15.93 34.38 -7.39
CA ALA A 479 -16.87 35.49 -7.27
C ALA A 479 -18.27 35.01 -6.85
N GLN A 480 -18.76 33.92 -7.43
CA GLN A 480 -20.03 33.30 -7.04
C GLN A 480 -19.99 32.78 -5.59
N GLN A 481 -18.92 32.09 -5.21
CA GLN A 481 -18.77 31.56 -3.86
C GLN A 481 -18.74 32.68 -2.81
N MET A 482 -18.12 33.83 -3.09
CA MET A 482 -18.12 35.00 -2.20
C MET A 482 -19.53 35.57 -1.95
N GLN A 483 -20.46 35.39 -2.89
CA GLN A 483 -21.86 35.80 -2.73
C GLN A 483 -22.71 34.75 -1.99
N THR A 484 -22.23 33.50 -1.93
CA THR A 484 -23.00 32.35 -1.41
C THR A 484 -22.54 31.92 -0.01
N ILE A 485 -21.33 32.27 0.40
CA ILE A 485 -20.76 31.84 1.67
C ILE A 485 -21.52 32.43 2.86
N GLU A 486 -22.03 31.54 3.71
CA GLU A 486 -22.60 31.86 5.01
C GLU A 486 -21.51 31.76 6.07
N PRO A 487 -21.35 32.76 6.96
CA PRO A 487 -20.34 32.74 8.01
C PRO A 487 -20.55 31.55 8.97
N LEU A 488 -19.48 31.14 9.63
CA LEU A 488 -19.57 30.20 10.75
C LEU A 488 -20.35 30.85 11.89
N ALA A 489 -21.35 30.13 12.40
CA ALA A 489 -22.12 30.54 13.57
C ALA A 489 -21.31 30.33 14.86
N PRO A 490 -21.66 31.01 15.97
CA PRO A 490 -20.93 30.87 17.24
C PRO A 490 -20.83 29.43 17.76
N ASP A 491 -21.84 28.60 17.49
CA ASP A 491 -21.88 27.17 17.86
C ASP A 491 -20.98 26.29 16.98
N GLU A 492 -20.51 26.80 15.86
CA GLU A 492 -19.59 26.12 14.93
C GLU A 492 -18.12 26.46 15.20
N ILE A 493 -17.86 27.41 16.09
CA ILE A 493 -16.51 27.89 16.41
C ILE A 493 -16.07 27.23 17.72
N ILE A 494 -15.31 26.14 17.59
CA ILE A 494 -14.63 25.53 18.73
C ILE A 494 -13.33 26.31 18.95
N ALA A 495 -13.15 26.91 20.13
CA ALA A 495 -11.88 27.52 20.49
C ALA A 495 -10.77 26.46 20.39
N PRO A 496 -9.62 26.75 19.76
CA PRO A 496 -8.54 25.77 19.70
C PRO A 496 -8.19 25.33 21.12
N ALA A 497 -8.12 24.01 21.36
CA ALA A 497 -7.57 23.48 22.60
C ALA A 497 -6.16 24.07 22.75
N ARG A 498 -5.92 24.77 23.86
CA ARG A 498 -4.64 25.40 24.17
C ARG A 498 -3.53 24.39 24.37
#